data_AF-S9PPX7-F1
#
_entry.id   AF-S9PPX7-F1
#
_cell.length_a   1.000
_cell.length_b   1.000
_cell.length_c   1.000
_cell.angle_alpha   90.00
_cell.angle_beta   90.00
_cell.angle_gamma   90.00
#
_symmetry.space_group_name_H-M   'P 1'
#
loop_
_entity.id
_entity.type
_entity.pdbx_description
1 polymer ?
#
loop_
_entity_poly.entity_id
_entity_poly.type
_entity_poly.pdbx_seq_one_letter_code
_entity_poly.pdbx_strand_id
1 'polypeptide(L)'
;MHRHLWLLVLTLLGTCRASTPPPTAHLVETPLPDVFGPIDWSTDADSLRARFPEARVWETDHDPRDWKDEEGRELVAVEVVATDAHLEPFGTVDIRVMRFEGHAPAVLVIQRSDNPGECFPGGASQEQSDACLLRLERARRAVYDSLAARLTSRFGPGKLDHLESEAMLTDKDPVDIEQSERTWELPGLVLRLALGMDPRYHSPMMVRLVASRDPQYPY
;
A
#
# COMPACT_ATOMS: atom_id res chain seq x y z
N MET A 1 -63.71 52.93 -5.62
CA MET A 1 -63.03 51.80 -6.29
C MET A 1 -61.69 51.63 -5.58
N HIS A 2 -61.57 50.66 -4.66
CA HIS A 2 -60.76 49.44 -4.89
C HIS A 2 -59.33 49.78 -5.33
N ARG A 3 -58.22 49.42 -4.67
CA ARG A 3 -57.92 48.18 -3.95
C ARG A 3 -56.38 48.15 -3.64
N HIS A 4 -55.99 47.41 -2.58
CA HIS A 4 -54.66 46.79 -2.31
C HIS A 4 -53.50 47.73 -1.86
N LEU A 5 -52.88 47.65 -0.67
CA LEU A 5 -52.33 46.55 0.16
C LEU A 5 -51.11 45.85 -0.49
N TRP A 6 -50.00 45.84 0.26
CA TRP A 6 -48.69 45.17 0.07
C TRP A 6 -47.57 45.95 -0.62
N LEU A 7 -46.56 46.36 0.16
CA LEU A 7 -45.17 45.85 0.09
C LEU A 7 -44.27 46.57 1.10
N LEU A 8 -44.27 46.05 2.33
CA LEU A 8 -43.06 45.94 3.13
C LEU A 8 -42.10 44.97 2.42
N VAL A 9 -40.80 45.10 2.73
CA VAL A 9 -39.67 44.24 2.32
C VAL A 9 -38.86 44.80 1.14
N LEU A 10 -37.81 45.56 1.48
CA LEU A 10 -36.43 45.29 1.04
C LEU A 10 -35.46 46.17 1.84
N THR A 11 -35.43 45.88 3.13
CA THR A 11 -34.29 46.17 4.00
C THR A 11 -33.07 45.34 3.60
N LEU A 12 -31.91 45.97 3.66
CA LEU A 12 -30.61 45.36 4.00
C LEU A 12 -29.98 44.40 2.97
N LEU A 13 -29.33 44.98 1.94
CA LEU A 13 -28.18 44.35 1.29
C LEU A 13 -27.00 45.33 1.36
N GLY A 14 -26.34 45.34 2.51
CA GLY A 14 -25.25 46.26 2.84
C GLY A 14 -24.35 45.71 3.93
N THR A 15 -24.01 44.41 3.87
CA THR A 15 -22.89 43.84 4.62
C THR A 15 -22.14 42.89 3.71
N CYS A 16 -21.05 43.38 3.12
CA CYS A 16 -20.02 42.54 2.53
C CYS A 16 -19.45 41.66 3.65
N ARG A 17 -19.98 40.44 3.76
CA ARG A 17 -19.35 39.38 4.53
C ARG A 17 -18.20 38.90 3.66
N ALA A 18 -17.01 39.43 3.92
CA ALA A 18 -15.78 38.81 3.44
C ALA A 18 -15.75 37.39 4.03
N SER A 19 -16.13 36.42 3.22
CA SER A 19 -15.95 35.01 3.53
C SER A 19 -14.46 34.77 3.59
N THR A 20 -13.88 34.76 4.79
CA THR A 20 -12.59 34.12 5.02
C THR A 20 -12.69 32.72 4.42
N PRO A 21 -11.78 32.32 3.50
CA PRO A 21 -11.76 30.93 3.06
C PRO A 21 -11.65 30.04 4.30
N PRO A 22 -12.37 28.90 4.33
CA PRO A 22 -12.25 27.97 5.43
C PRO A 22 -10.75 27.66 5.63
N PRO A 23 -10.28 27.56 6.88
CA PRO A 23 -8.91 27.14 7.13
C PRO A 23 -8.70 25.83 6.40
N THR A 24 -7.80 25.84 5.42
CA THR A 24 -7.31 24.61 4.78
C THR A 24 -6.78 23.77 5.92
N ALA A 25 -7.49 22.69 6.27
CA ALA A 25 -6.97 21.74 7.23
C ALA A 25 -5.61 21.33 6.69
N HIS A 26 -4.54 21.72 7.38
CA HIS A 26 -3.21 21.25 7.05
C HIS A 26 -3.24 19.75 7.30
N LEU A 27 -3.30 18.98 6.21
CA LEU A 27 -3.28 17.53 6.18
C LEU A 27 -2.18 17.05 7.12
N VAL A 28 -2.56 16.42 8.23
CA VAL A 28 -1.58 15.72 9.06
C VAL A 28 -1.30 14.42 8.33
N GLU A 29 -0.27 14.43 7.50
CA GLU A 29 0.18 13.21 6.82
C GLU A 29 0.54 12.17 7.87
N THR A 30 -0.21 11.07 7.94
CA THR A 30 0.15 9.94 8.79
C THR A 30 1.51 9.41 8.30
N PRO A 31 2.59 9.53 9.08
CA PRO A 31 3.91 9.13 8.64
C PRO A 31 3.95 7.61 8.45
N LEU A 32 4.75 7.16 7.49
CA LEU A 32 5.01 5.73 7.33
C LEU A 32 5.75 5.17 8.55
N PRO A 33 5.45 3.92 8.95
CA PRO A 33 6.25 3.24 9.94
C PRO A 33 7.70 3.07 9.48
N ASP A 34 8.61 2.99 10.45
CA ASP A 34 10.06 2.81 10.24
C ASP A 34 10.45 1.50 9.52
N VAL A 35 9.52 0.54 9.39
CA VAL A 35 9.73 -0.67 8.58
C VAL A 35 9.82 -0.40 7.07
N PHE A 36 9.40 0.78 6.59
CA PHE A 36 9.59 1.22 5.20
C PHE A 36 11.00 1.81 4.94
N GLY A 37 11.82 1.92 5.98
CA GLY A 37 13.20 2.39 5.86
C GLY A 37 13.27 3.82 5.31
N PRO A 38 14.01 4.08 4.22
CA PRO A 38 14.16 5.41 3.66
C PRO A 38 12.97 5.84 2.80
N ILE A 39 11.97 4.99 2.58
CA ILE A 39 10.83 5.26 1.70
C ILE A 39 9.77 6.06 2.49
N ASP A 40 9.22 7.08 1.84
CA ASP A 40 8.19 7.99 2.35
C ASP A 40 7.12 8.28 1.29
N TRP A 41 6.06 9.00 1.67
CA TRP A 41 5.01 9.46 0.76
C TRP A 41 5.46 10.53 -0.25
N SER A 42 6.71 10.93 -0.31
CA SER A 42 7.21 11.82 -1.39
C SER A 42 8.10 11.07 -2.38
N THR A 43 8.33 9.78 -2.15
CA THR A 43 9.23 8.95 -2.95
C THR A 43 8.78 8.95 -4.42
N ASP A 44 9.70 9.31 -5.30
CA ASP A 44 9.54 9.34 -6.74
C ASP A 44 10.66 8.56 -7.44
N ALA A 45 10.66 8.52 -8.77
CA ALA A 45 11.65 7.76 -9.53
C ALA A 45 13.09 8.25 -9.27
N ASP A 46 13.31 9.55 -9.17
CA ASP A 46 14.65 10.10 -8.91
C ASP A 46 15.12 9.79 -7.48
N SER A 47 14.22 9.86 -6.50
CA SER A 47 14.48 9.43 -5.13
C SER A 47 14.82 7.94 -5.07
N LEU A 48 14.10 7.08 -5.80
CA LEU A 48 14.41 5.65 -5.87
C LEU A 48 15.77 5.40 -6.51
N ARG A 49 16.09 6.06 -7.63
CA ARG A 49 17.42 5.95 -8.28
C ARG A 49 18.55 6.41 -7.37
N ALA A 50 18.34 7.49 -6.62
CA ALA A 50 19.33 8.02 -5.70
C ALA A 50 19.53 7.12 -4.47
N ARG A 51 18.44 6.53 -3.94
CA ARG A 51 18.46 5.67 -2.75
C ARG A 51 18.92 4.24 -3.04
N PHE A 52 18.60 3.72 -4.23
CA PHE A 52 18.89 2.34 -4.66
C PHE A 52 19.60 2.36 -6.02
N PRO A 53 20.88 2.75 -6.09
CA PRO A 53 21.62 2.88 -7.35
C PRO A 53 21.80 1.55 -8.11
N GLU A 54 21.66 0.42 -7.43
CA GLU A 54 21.66 -0.92 -8.01
C GLU A 54 20.33 -1.31 -8.68
N ALA A 55 19.23 -0.64 -8.31
CA ALA A 55 17.89 -0.98 -8.78
C ALA A 55 17.61 -0.45 -10.19
N ARG A 56 16.80 -1.18 -10.94
CA ARG A 56 16.26 -0.71 -12.22
C ARG A 56 14.96 0.05 -11.94
N VAL A 57 14.92 1.34 -12.31
CA VAL A 57 13.80 2.22 -12.00
C VAL A 57 13.10 2.73 -13.26
N TRP A 58 11.79 2.50 -13.34
CA TRP A 58 10.94 3.00 -14.42
C TRP A 58 9.58 3.48 -13.92
N GLU A 59 8.90 4.24 -14.75
CA GLU A 59 7.54 4.71 -14.52
C GLU A 59 6.63 4.08 -15.58
N THR A 60 5.42 3.71 -15.18
CA THR A 60 4.38 3.26 -16.09
C THR A 60 3.09 3.95 -15.73
N ASP A 61 2.35 4.39 -16.76
CA ASP A 61 0.96 4.77 -16.58
C ASP A 61 0.18 3.52 -16.17
N HIS A 62 -0.60 3.64 -15.13
CA HIS A 62 -1.48 2.59 -14.63
C HIS A 62 -2.91 3.05 -14.87
N ASP A 63 -3.68 2.31 -15.68
CA ASP A 63 -5.10 2.58 -15.95
C ASP A 63 -5.94 2.09 -14.75
N PRO A 64 -6.28 2.94 -13.77
CA PRO A 64 -6.83 2.50 -12.51
C PRO A 64 -8.35 2.69 -12.59
N ARG A 65 -9.03 1.83 -13.36
CA ARG A 65 -10.48 1.96 -13.65
C ARG A 65 -11.39 2.01 -12.40
N ASP A 66 -10.84 1.72 -11.22
CA ASP A 66 -11.57 1.64 -9.97
C ASP A 66 -11.32 2.81 -9.00
N TRP A 67 -10.40 3.74 -9.30
CA TRP A 67 -10.03 4.82 -8.37
C TRP A 67 -10.63 6.17 -8.78
N LYS A 68 -11.39 6.77 -7.86
CA LYS A 68 -12.07 8.05 -8.08
C LYS A 68 -11.81 9.02 -6.94
N ASP A 69 -11.79 10.31 -7.25
CA ASP A 69 -11.75 11.36 -6.24
C ASP A 69 -13.12 11.55 -5.56
N GLU A 70 -13.19 12.51 -4.63
CA GLU A 70 -14.39 12.86 -3.88
C GLU A 70 -15.55 13.32 -4.79
N GLU A 71 -15.24 13.84 -5.98
CA GLU A 71 -16.22 14.23 -6.98
C GLU A 71 -16.60 13.10 -7.95
N GLY A 72 -16.02 11.90 -7.78
CA GLY A 72 -16.28 10.73 -8.61
C GLY A 72 -15.56 10.74 -9.96
N ARG A 73 -14.56 11.60 -10.15
CA ARG A 73 -13.71 11.63 -11.36
C ARG A 73 -12.63 10.57 -11.25
N GLU A 74 -12.36 9.90 -12.36
CA GLU A 74 -11.28 8.90 -12.44
C GLU A 74 -9.94 9.57 -12.16
N LEU A 75 -9.19 8.99 -11.24
CA LEU A 75 -7.83 9.41 -10.94
C LEU A 75 -6.88 8.75 -11.93
N VAL A 76 -5.95 9.49 -12.53
CA VAL A 76 -4.89 8.88 -13.34
C VAL A 76 -3.74 8.46 -12.42
N ALA A 77 -3.39 7.18 -12.43
CA ALA A 77 -2.31 6.66 -11.62
C ALA A 77 -1.01 6.53 -12.42
N VAL A 78 0.09 6.97 -11.81
CA VAL A 78 1.45 6.70 -12.26
C VAL A 78 2.07 5.74 -11.25
N GLU A 79 2.49 4.57 -11.72
CA GLU A 79 3.25 3.61 -10.91
C GLU A 79 4.74 3.80 -11.19
N VAL A 80 5.50 4.09 -10.13
CA VAL A 80 6.96 4.04 -10.16
C VAL A 80 7.39 2.69 -9.60
N VAL A 81 8.25 1.98 -10.33
CA VAL A 81 8.75 0.67 -9.95
C VAL A 81 10.27 0.72 -9.85
N ALA A 82 10.82 0.20 -8.76
CA ALA A 82 12.24 -0.13 -8.62
C ALA A 82 12.39 -1.63 -8.35
N THR A 83 13.03 -2.36 -9.26
CA THR A 83 13.32 -3.79 -9.06
C THR A 83 14.77 -4.00 -8.68
N ASP A 84 15.02 -5.10 -7.96
CA ASP A 84 16.35 -5.48 -7.50
C ASP A 84 16.94 -4.53 -6.44
N ALA A 85 16.11 -3.74 -5.75
CA ALA A 85 16.54 -2.83 -4.70
C ALA A 85 16.91 -3.60 -3.41
N HIS A 86 17.99 -3.21 -2.72
CA HIS A 86 18.34 -3.83 -1.44
C HIS A 86 17.78 -3.03 -0.26
N LEU A 87 16.87 -3.64 0.50
CA LEU A 87 16.22 -3.02 1.65
C LEU A 87 16.15 -3.95 2.85
N GLU A 88 16.76 -3.58 3.97
CA GLU A 88 16.68 -4.35 5.21
C GLU A 88 15.31 -4.17 5.90
N PRO A 89 14.72 -5.23 6.51
CA PRO A 89 15.25 -6.59 6.63
C PRO A 89 14.87 -7.51 5.45
N PHE A 90 14.27 -6.99 4.38
CA PHE A 90 13.75 -7.83 3.29
C PHE A 90 14.87 -8.49 2.46
N GLY A 91 16.00 -7.79 2.27
CA GLY A 91 17.02 -8.13 1.27
C GLY A 91 16.67 -7.52 -0.08
N THR A 92 16.85 -8.26 -1.17
CA THR A 92 16.46 -7.82 -2.51
C THR A 92 14.94 -7.80 -2.68
N VAL A 93 14.40 -6.67 -3.12
CA VAL A 93 12.97 -6.40 -3.24
C VAL A 93 12.61 -5.66 -4.52
N ASP A 94 11.33 -5.76 -4.86
CA ASP A 94 10.64 -4.82 -5.72
C ASP A 94 9.92 -3.78 -4.86
N ILE A 95 10.14 -2.51 -5.18
CA ILE A 95 9.44 -1.38 -4.58
C ILE A 95 8.50 -0.81 -5.63
N ARG A 96 7.23 -0.63 -5.27
CA ARG A 96 6.22 0.01 -6.13
C ARG A 96 5.60 1.18 -5.38
N VAL A 97 5.54 2.31 -6.05
CA VAL A 97 4.94 3.55 -5.56
C VAL A 97 3.84 3.94 -6.53
N MET A 98 2.58 3.82 -6.11
CA MET A 98 1.44 4.27 -6.90
C MET A 98 1.07 5.68 -6.49
N ARG A 99 1.07 6.58 -7.47
CA ARG A 99 0.79 8.01 -7.32
C ARG A 99 -0.41 8.37 -8.17
N PHE A 100 -1.19 9.35 -7.74
CA PHE A 100 -2.20 9.97 -8.59
C PHE A 100 -1.69 11.32 -9.08
N GLU A 101 -2.00 11.67 -10.33
CA GLU A 101 -1.60 12.95 -10.91
C GLU A 101 -2.05 14.12 -10.01
N GLY A 102 -1.11 14.98 -9.60
CA GLY A 102 -1.38 16.11 -8.72
C GLY A 102 -1.54 15.77 -7.22
N HIS A 103 -1.37 14.50 -6.83
CA HIS A 103 -1.51 14.05 -5.43
C HIS A 103 -0.27 13.29 -4.92
N ALA A 104 -0.20 13.14 -3.60
CA ALA A 104 0.78 12.27 -2.96
C ALA A 104 0.52 10.79 -3.33
N PRO A 105 1.55 9.91 -3.27
CA PRO A 105 1.40 8.48 -3.39
C PRO A 105 0.31 7.94 -2.47
N ALA A 106 -0.55 7.11 -3.05
CA ALA A 106 -1.66 6.49 -2.34
C ALA A 106 -1.32 5.08 -1.87
N VAL A 107 -0.41 4.40 -2.56
CA VAL A 107 -0.01 3.04 -2.22
C VAL A 107 1.50 2.87 -2.37
N LEU A 108 2.11 2.25 -1.36
CA LEU A 108 3.51 1.84 -1.33
C LEU A 108 3.56 0.34 -1.09
N VAL A 109 4.27 -0.37 -1.94
CA VAL A 109 4.48 -1.82 -1.83
C VAL A 109 5.97 -2.10 -1.79
N ILE A 110 6.40 -2.87 -0.79
CA ILE A 110 7.72 -3.51 -0.74
C ILE A 110 7.47 -5.00 -0.81
N GLN A 111 8.02 -5.66 -1.82
CA GLN A 111 7.85 -7.09 -2.02
C GLN A 111 9.18 -7.78 -2.21
N ARG A 112 9.48 -8.74 -1.34
CA ARG A 112 10.47 -9.77 -1.62
C ARG A 112 9.77 -10.93 -2.33
N SER A 113 10.36 -11.40 -3.42
CA SER A 113 9.90 -12.59 -4.14
C SER A 113 11.03 -13.60 -4.26
N ASP A 114 10.82 -14.81 -3.73
CA ASP A 114 11.74 -15.93 -3.91
C ASP A 114 11.21 -16.84 -5.04
N ASN A 115 12.05 -17.15 -6.03
CA ASN A 115 11.70 -18.07 -7.11
C ASN A 115 12.05 -19.52 -6.71
N PRO A 116 11.08 -20.39 -6.40
CA PRO A 116 11.36 -21.78 -6.03
C PRO A 116 12.03 -22.57 -7.18
N GLY A 117 11.88 -22.14 -8.43
CA GLY A 117 12.54 -22.74 -9.58
C GLY A 117 14.07 -22.75 -9.51
N GLU A 118 14.67 -21.80 -8.78
CA GLU A 118 16.12 -21.74 -8.55
C GLU A 118 16.64 -22.92 -7.72
N CYS A 119 15.76 -23.59 -6.97
CA CYS A 119 16.09 -24.79 -6.20
C CYS A 119 16.11 -26.08 -7.05
N PHE A 120 15.77 -26.01 -8.33
CA PHE A 120 15.76 -27.16 -9.25
C PHE A 120 16.69 -26.96 -10.47
N PRO A 121 17.99 -26.63 -10.27
CA PRO A 121 18.90 -26.57 -11.39
C PRO A 121 19.12 -27.96 -11.98
N GLY A 122 19.42 -28.03 -13.28
CA GLY A 122 19.65 -29.30 -13.97
C GLY A 122 20.74 -30.13 -13.26
N GLY A 123 20.35 -31.32 -12.76
CA GLY A 123 21.25 -32.23 -12.05
C GLY A 123 21.28 -32.10 -10.53
N ALA A 124 20.46 -31.22 -9.93
CA ALA A 124 20.28 -31.23 -8.47
C ALA A 124 19.60 -32.52 -7.99
N SER A 125 20.05 -33.03 -6.84
CA SER A 125 19.32 -34.09 -6.15
C SER A 125 18.09 -33.54 -5.44
N GLN A 126 17.10 -34.41 -5.16
CA GLN A 126 15.92 -34.02 -4.39
C GLN A 126 16.29 -33.42 -3.03
N GLU A 127 17.28 -33.99 -2.34
CA GLU A 127 17.78 -33.50 -1.05
C GLU A 127 18.33 -32.06 -1.16
N GLN A 128 19.03 -31.73 -2.24
CA GLN A 128 19.52 -30.37 -2.50
C GLN A 128 18.37 -29.40 -2.78
N SER A 129 17.39 -29.81 -3.57
CA SER A 129 16.19 -29.02 -3.83
C SER A 129 15.40 -28.74 -2.55
N ASP A 130 15.14 -29.75 -1.73
CA ASP A 130 14.41 -29.63 -0.48
C ASP A 130 15.14 -28.72 0.52
N ALA A 131 16.45 -28.89 0.66
CA ALA A 131 17.26 -28.03 1.51
C ALA A 131 17.25 -26.56 1.05
N CYS A 132 17.24 -26.33 -0.27
CA CYS A 132 17.11 -25.00 -0.84
C CYS A 132 15.74 -24.38 -0.55
N LEU A 133 14.65 -25.11 -0.80
CA LEU A 133 13.28 -24.64 -0.53
C LEU A 133 13.09 -24.29 0.94
N LEU A 134 13.56 -25.16 1.84
CA LEU A 134 13.48 -24.95 3.28
C LEU A 134 14.29 -23.72 3.73
N ARG A 135 15.43 -23.45 3.08
CA ARG A 135 16.22 -22.23 3.35
C ARG A 135 15.48 -20.97 2.89
N LEU A 136 14.85 -20.99 1.71
CA LEU A 136 14.04 -19.86 1.23
C LEU A 136 12.85 -19.59 2.14
N GLU A 137 12.12 -20.64 2.53
CA GLU A 137 10.99 -20.55 3.43
C GLU A 137 11.37 -19.96 4.80
N ARG A 138 12.45 -20.47 5.43
CA ARG A 138 12.95 -19.94 6.70
C ARG A 138 13.37 -18.48 6.61
N ALA A 139 14.08 -18.11 5.54
CA ALA A 139 14.50 -16.73 5.32
C ALA A 139 13.28 -15.81 5.19
N ARG A 140 12.31 -16.21 4.37
CA ARG A 140 11.06 -15.48 4.15
C ARG A 140 10.26 -15.32 5.45
N ARG A 141 10.07 -16.42 6.20
CA ARG A 141 9.39 -16.41 7.49
C ARG A 141 10.07 -15.48 8.49
N ALA A 142 11.41 -15.51 8.58
CA ALA A 142 12.16 -14.65 9.47
C ALA A 142 11.94 -13.16 9.15
N VAL A 143 11.86 -12.78 7.88
CA VAL A 143 11.50 -11.41 7.46
C VAL A 143 10.08 -11.05 7.93
N TYR A 144 9.09 -11.91 7.63
CA TYR A 144 7.71 -11.69 8.06
C TYR A 144 7.60 -11.52 9.58
N ASP A 145 8.16 -12.46 10.35
CA ASP A 145 8.07 -12.45 11.82
C ASP A 145 8.74 -11.21 12.41
N SER A 146 9.88 -10.78 11.85
CA SER A 146 10.57 -9.54 12.26
C SER A 146 9.71 -8.29 12.03
N LEU A 147 9.12 -8.17 10.84
CA LEU A 147 8.23 -7.05 10.49
C LEU A 147 6.94 -7.07 11.32
N ALA A 148 6.32 -8.24 11.44
CA ALA A 148 5.11 -8.45 12.22
C ALA A 148 5.35 -8.09 13.70
N ALA A 149 6.49 -8.46 14.27
CA ALA A 149 6.84 -8.12 15.66
C ALA A 149 6.98 -6.59 15.85
N ARG A 150 7.65 -5.89 14.92
CA ARG A 150 7.79 -4.42 14.97
C ARG A 150 6.45 -3.72 14.85
N LEU A 151 5.63 -4.11 13.88
CA LEU A 151 4.29 -3.55 13.69
C LEU A 151 3.38 -3.88 14.87
N THR A 152 3.46 -5.10 15.40
CA THR A 152 2.68 -5.52 16.58
C THR A 152 3.03 -4.73 17.83
N SER A 153 4.33 -4.54 18.08
CA SER A 153 4.80 -3.75 19.22
C SER A 153 4.33 -2.29 19.15
N ARG A 154 4.09 -1.77 17.95
CA ARG A 154 3.72 -0.36 17.73
C ARG A 154 2.21 -0.12 17.66
N PHE A 155 1.49 -1.01 16.98
CA PHE A 155 0.09 -0.81 16.60
C PHE A 155 -0.86 -1.89 17.16
N GLY A 156 -0.35 -2.83 17.95
CA GLY A 156 -1.12 -3.98 18.43
C GLY A 156 -1.17 -5.12 17.40
N PRO A 157 -1.86 -6.23 17.68
CA PRO A 157 -1.70 -7.49 16.95
C PRO A 157 -2.07 -7.47 15.47
N GLY A 158 -2.89 -6.52 15.01
CA GLY A 158 -3.47 -6.56 13.66
C GLY A 158 -4.46 -7.72 13.49
N LYS A 159 -5.28 -7.65 12.44
CA LYS A 159 -6.20 -8.72 12.04
C LYS A 159 -5.46 -9.68 11.11
N LEU A 160 -5.56 -10.99 11.35
CA LEU A 160 -4.98 -12.00 10.47
C LEU A 160 -6.09 -12.58 9.60
N ASP A 161 -5.91 -12.52 8.29
CA ASP A 161 -6.83 -12.98 7.27
C ASP A 161 -6.10 -13.95 6.31
N HIS A 162 -6.88 -14.73 5.55
CA HIS A 162 -6.34 -15.56 4.46
C HIS A 162 -5.76 -14.65 3.37
N LEU A 163 -4.63 -15.05 2.79
CA LEU A 163 -4.10 -14.36 1.62
C LEU A 163 -5.03 -14.61 0.43
N GLU A 164 -5.70 -13.58 -0.07
CA GLU A 164 -6.69 -13.69 -1.15
C GLU A 164 -6.00 -14.09 -2.49
N SER A 165 -5.96 -15.39 -2.79
CA SER A 165 -5.86 -15.90 -4.17
C SER A 165 -7.11 -16.67 -4.59
N GLU A 166 -7.73 -17.46 -3.71
CA GLU A 166 -8.97 -18.22 -3.94
C GLU A 166 -9.71 -18.58 -2.63
N ALA A 167 -9.77 -17.67 -1.65
CA ALA A 167 -10.52 -17.96 -0.42
C ALA A 167 -12.02 -18.02 -0.74
N MET A 168 -12.60 -19.23 -0.80
CA MET A 168 -14.05 -19.37 -0.62
C MET A 168 -14.38 -18.79 0.75
N LEU A 169 -15.18 -17.72 0.75
CA LEU A 169 -15.71 -16.98 1.92
C LEU A 169 -16.61 -17.84 2.84
N THR A 170 -16.24 -19.08 3.12
CA THR A 170 -16.80 -19.81 4.24
C THR A 170 -15.89 -19.59 5.43
N ASP A 171 -16.36 -18.79 6.39
CA ASP A 171 -15.75 -18.40 7.67
C ASP A 171 -15.35 -19.57 8.61
N LYS A 172 -15.00 -20.74 8.08
CA LYS A 172 -14.82 -21.98 8.84
C LYS A 172 -13.41 -22.58 8.75
N ASP A 173 -12.64 -22.24 7.73
CA ASP A 173 -11.29 -22.78 7.61
C ASP A 173 -10.30 -21.92 8.42
N PRO A 174 -9.47 -22.54 9.28
CA PRO A 174 -8.44 -21.82 10.01
C PRO A 174 -7.50 -21.14 9.02
N VAL A 175 -7.07 -19.91 9.34
CA VAL A 175 -6.11 -19.18 8.51
C VAL A 175 -4.82 -19.98 8.40
N ASP A 176 -4.42 -20.32 7.18
CA ASP A 176 -3.10 -20.88 6.92
C ASP A 176 -2.07 -19.77 7.15
N ILE A 177 -1.24 -19.95 8.19
CA ILE A 177 -0.23 -18.95 8.56
C ILE A 177 0.82 -18.79 7.44
N GLU A 178 1.02 -19.81 6.60
CA GLU A 178 1.93 -19.77 5.46
C GLU A 178 1.34 -19.10 4.22
N GLN A 179 0.03 -18.83 4.22
CA GLN A 179 -0.73 -18.11 3.20
C GLN A 179 -1.67 -17.10 3.86
N SER A 180 -1.08 -16.08 4.49
CA SER A 180 -1.84 -15.11 5.30
C SER A 180 -1.49 -13.66 4.98
N GLU A 181 -2.43 -12.78 5.29
CA GLU A 181 -2.24 -11.33 5.32
C GLU A 181 -2.61 -10.80 6.70
N ARG A 182 -1.76 -9.96 7.27
CA ARG A 182 -2.01 -9.27 8.53
C ARG A 182 -2.27 -7.79 8.27
N THR A 183 -3.41 -7.30 8.71
CA THR A 183 -3.90 -5.95 8.44
C THR A 183 -3.98 -5.11 9.71
N TRP A 184 -3.51 -3.87 9.63
CA TRP A 184 -3.72 -2.82 10.64
C TRP A 184 -4.45 -1.65 9.99
N GLU A 185 -5.64 -1.34 10.50
CA GLU A 185 -6.39 -0.14 10.13
C GLU A 185 -6.04 0.97 11.12
N LEU A 186 -5.35 1.99 10.63
CA LEU A 186 -4.93 3.17 11.37
C LEU A 186 -5.61 4.41 10.78
N PRO A 187 -5.75 5.52 11.53
CA PRO A 187 -6.28 6.76 10.97
C PRO A 187 -5.49 7.22 9.72
N GLY A 188 -6.17 7.23 8.56
CA GLY A 188 -5.61 7.62 7.26
C GLY A 188 -4.60 6.65 6.65
N LEU A 189 -4.43 5.45 7.21
CA LEU A 189 -3.42 4.49 6.78
C LEU A 189 -3.87 3.04 7.05
N VAL A 190 -3.87 2.22 6.00
CA VAL A 190 -3.99 0.77 6.12
C VAL A 190 -2.63 0.15 5.85
N LEU A 191 -2.16 -0.68 6.78
CA LEU A 191 -0.95 -1.48 6.62
C LEU A 191 -1.32 -2.93 6.41
N ARG A 192 -0.72 -3.59 5.42
CA ARG A 192 -0.91 -5.02 5.16
C ARG A 192 0.44 -5.72 5.03
N LEU A 193 0.66 -6.75 5.82
CA LEU A 193 1.85 -7.60 5.75
C LEU A 193 1.42 -9.01 5.35
N ALA A 194 1.82 -9.44 4.17
CA ALA A 194 1.47 -10.74 3.62
C ALA A 194 2.67 -11.68 3.56
N LEU A 195 2.40 -12.98 3.72
CA LEU A 195 3.30 -14.10 3.53
C LEU A 195 2.55 -15.17 2.73
N GLY A 196 3.12 -15.62 1.61
CA GLY A 196 2.50 -16.69 0.83
C GLY A 196 2.97 -16.76 -0.60
N MET A 197 2.15 -17.29 -1.50
CA MET A 197 2.36 -17.18 -2.94
C MET A 197 1.70 -15.91 -3.45
N ASP A 198 2.37 -15.13 -4.31
CA ASP A 198 1.73 -13.93 -4.87
C ASP A 198 0.46 -14.33 -5.64
N PRO A 199 -0.74 -13.88 -5.26
CA PRO A 199 -1.96 -14.26 -5.97
C PRO A 199 -1.97 -13.83 -7.45
N ARG A 200 -1.15 -12.82 -7.81
CA ARG A 200 -1.04 -12.32 -9.18
C ARG A 200 -0.17 -13.20 -10.07
N TYR A 201 0.75 -13.95 -9.47
CA TYR A 201 1.75 -14.74 -10.17
C TYR A 201 1.82 -16.10 -9.46
N HIS A 202 1.35 -17.18 -10.08
CA HIS A 202 1.25 -18.51 -9.44
C HIS A 202 2.59 -19.13 -8.94
N SER A 203 3.70 -18.39 -8.81
CA SER A 203 4.99 -19.00 -8.46
C SER A 203 6.06 -18.20 -7.70
N PRO A 204 6.13 -16.86 -7.56
CA PRO A 204 7.01 -16.35 -6.53
C PRO A 204 6.32 -16.50 -5.17
N MET A 205 6.97 -17.22 -4.27
CA MET A 205 6.67 -17.10 -2.86
C MET A 205 7.12 -15.70 -2.41
N MET A 206 6.37 -15.05 -1.53
CA MET A 206 6.53 -13.63 -1.25
C MET A 206 6.35 -13.28 0.22
N VAL A 207 7.04 -12.22 0.61
CA VAL A 207 6.68 -11.37 1.75
C VAL A 207 6.45 -9.98 1.20
N ARG A 208 5.25 -9.45 1.45
CA ARG A 208 4.82 -8.17 0.91
C ARG A 208 4.33 -7.27 2.03
N LEU A 209 4.92 -6.10 2.14
CA LEU A 209 4.44 -5.02 2.99
C LEU A 209 3.80 -3.95 2.12
N VAL A 210 2.55 -3.61 2.43
CA VAL A 210 1.79 -2.56 1.76
C VAL A 210 1.42 -1.49 2.78
N ALA A 211 1.60 -0.24 2.40
CA ALA A 211 0.95 0.90 3.02
C ALA A 211 0.03 1.54 1.99
N SER A 212 -1.25 1.68 2.32
CA SER A 212 -2.21 2.41 1.50
C SER A 212 -2.85 3.52 2.33
N ARG A 213 -2.95 4.72 1.76
CA ARG A 213 -3.84 5.75 2.29
C ARG A 213 -5.28 5.26 2.10
N ASP A 214 -6.09 5.34 3.14
CA ASP A 214 -7.49 4.90 3.08
C ASP A 214 -8.33 5.93 2.31
N PRO A 215 -8.92 5.60 1.15
CA PRO A 215 -9.80 6.51 0.43
C PRO A 215 -11.14 6.76 1.14
N GLN A 216 -11.58 5.90 2.07
CA GLN A 216 -12.81 6.08 2.87
C GLN A 216 -12.64 7.08 4.02
N TYR A 217 -11.40 7.43 4.36
CA TYR A 217 -11.07 8.64 5.11
C TYR A 217 -10.53 9.66 4.11
N PRO A 218 -11.41 10.35 3.35
CA PRO A 218 -10.98 11.46 2.54
C PRO A 218 -10.38 12.51 3.49
N TYR A 219 -9.12 12.81 3.23
CA TYR A 219 -8.47 14.11 3.31
C TYR A 219 -9.18 15.22 4.13
#